data_AF-A0A3C1WTR7-F1
#
_entry.id   AF-A0A3C1WTR7-F1
#
_cell.length_a   1.000
_cell.length_b   1.000
_cell.length_c   1.000
_cell.angle_alpha   90.00
_cell.angle_beta   90.00
_cell.angle_gamma   90.00
#
_symmetry.space_group_name_H-M   'P 1'
#
loop_
_entity.id
_entity.type
_entity.pdbx_description
1 polymer ?
#
loop_
_entity_poly.entity_id
_entity_poly.type
_entity_poly.pdbx_seq_one_letter_code
_entity_poly.pdbx_strand_id
1 'polypeptide(L)'
;MKRQVKNIISAALIAAMVVPMTACGGSKASSDSSKSSGDSTATEKPAEEGKVLNIECWNEEFKSRITDHYPGYQETGDNTGKIGDVTVNWIITPSDDNAYQNNLDKVLPDNANASADDKVDIFLMEADYALKYVNSDVTMKLSDLGITDDDLADQFDYTKDIVKDSDGNIKGSSWQACSAGMIYNRQAAKDVLGTDDPDKVQEAVSDWSKFDEVASKAKSKGYKITSTVNDTYRVYSNNVSGPWVQDNKVVLDPNI
;
A
#
# COMPACT_ATOMS: atom_id res chain seq x y z
N MET A 1 -0.02 30.39 -17.55
CA MET A 1 -1.39 30.66 -17.05
C MET A 1 -1.55 29.96 -15.72
N LYS A 2 -1.69 30.71 -14.62
CA LYS A 2 -1.83 30.16 -13.26
C LYS A 2 -3.30 29.79 -13.04
N ARG A 3 -3.62 28.49 -12.91
CA ARG A 3 -4.95 28.04 -12.49
C ARG A 3 -5.02 28.10 -10.97
N GLN A 4 -5.98 28.86 -10.46
CA GLN A 4 -6.25 29.00 -9.03
C GLN A 4 -6.92 27.75 -8.49
N VAL A 5 -6.40 27.27 -7.36
CA VAL A 5 -6.97 26.21 -6.52
C VAL A 5 -8.21 26.77 -5.83
N LYS A 6 -9.37 26.13 -6.02
CA LYS A 6 -10.58 26.42 -5.24
C LYS A 6 -10.59 25.47 -4.04
N ASN A 7 -10.31 26.02 -2.86
CA ASN A 7 -10.56 25.34 -1.58
C ASN A 7 -12.08 25.35 -1.31
N ILE A 8 -12.71 24.18 -1.29
CA ILE A 8 -14.08 24.03 -0.76
C ILE A 8 -13.95 23.32 0.58
N ILE A 9 -14.04 24.11 1.65
CA ILE A 9 -14.19 23.63 3.03
C ILE A 9 -15.70 23.51 3.26
N SER A 10 -16.22 22.29 3.33
CA SER A 10 -17.58 22.03 3.80
C SER A 10 -17.55 21.78 5.31
N ALA A 11 -17.74 22.83 6.09
CA ALA A 11 -18.00 22.76 7.52
C ALA A 11 -19.52 22.62 7.74
N ALA A 12 -20.00 21.39 7.98
CA ALA A 12 -21.38 21.15 8.39
C ALA A 12 -21.51 21.34 9.91
N LEU A 13 -21.89 22.54 10.33
CA LEU A 13 -22.33 22.82 11.71
C LEU A 13 -23.75 22.27 11.94
N ILE A 14 -23.88 21.22 12.74
CA ILE A 14 -25.17 20.78 13.28
C ILE A 14 -25.39 21.53 14.61
N ALA A 15 -26.28 22.51 14.57
CA ALA A 15 -26.82 23.17 15.76
C ALA A 15 -27.89 22.29 16.41
N ALA A 16 -27.56 21.61 17.51
CA ALA A 16 -28.55 20.95 18.35
C ALA A 16 -29.10 21.96 19.37
N MET A 17 -30.36 22.35 19.19
CA MET A 17 -31.12 23.17 20.14
C MET A 17 -31.36 22.40 21.45
N VAL A 18 -30.94 23.03 22.55
CA VAL A 18 -31.25 22.64 23.92
C VAL A 18 -32.68 23.08 24.25
N VAL A 19 -33.54 22.16 24.69
CA VAL A 19 -34.81 22.46 25.37
C VAL A 19 -34.77 21.79 26.75
N PRO A 20 -34.75 22.54 27.86
CA PRO A 20 -34.98 21.98 29.18
C PRO A 20 -36.48 22.07 29.53
N MET A 21 -37.09 20.94 29.86
CA MET A 21 -38.37 20.90 30.59
C MET A 21 -38.13 20.17 31.90
N THR A 22 -38.13 20.94 32.97
CA THR A 22 -38.27 20.52 34.35
C THR A 22 -39.75 20.28 34.66
N ALA A 23 -40.10 19.14 35.25
CA ALA A 23 -41.31 18.97 36.06
C ALA A 23 -41.21 17.76 37.00
N CYS A 24 -41.75 17.95 38.20
CA CYS A 24 -41.48 17.25 39.45
C CYS A 24 -42.19 15.91 39.66
N GLY A 25 -41.60 15.08 40.55
CA GLY A 25 -42.30 14.69 41.79
C GLY A 25 -42.65 13.20 41.99
N GLY A 26 -42.16 12.65 43.12
CA GLY A 26 -43.02 11.84 44.02
C GLY A 26 -42.77 10.34 44.12
N SER A 27 -42.26 9.92 45.29
CA SER A 27 -42.05 8.57 45.83
C SER A 27 -43.15 7.52 45.60
N LYS A 28 -42.79 6.23 45.43
CA LYS A 28 -42.78 5.14 46.45
C LYS A 28 -42.61 3.75 45.77
N ALA A 29 -41.96 2.84 46.47
CA ALA A 29 -41.67 1.47 46.06
C ALA A 29 -42.91 0.56 45.94
N SER A 30 -42.91 -0.35 44.96
CA SER A 30 -43.28 -1.77 45.11
C SER A 30 -42.92 -2.58 43.85
N SER A 31 -42.79 -3.88 44.04
CA SER A 31 -42.25 -4.94 43.18
C SER A 31 -43.05 -5.32 41.93
N ASP A 32 -42.32 -5.97 41.03
CA ASP A 32 -42.67 -7.16 40.24
C ASP A 32 -42.85 -7.01 38.72
N SER A 33 -42.36 -8.07 38.09
CA SER A 33 -42.05 -8.42 36.70
C SER A 33 -43.09 -8.11 35.60
N SER A 34 -42.58 -7.68 34.43
CA SER A 34 -42.99 -8.22 33.12
C SER A 34 -42.06 -7.77 32.00
N LYS A 35 -41.84 -8.67 31.04
CA LYS A 35 -41.06 -8.51 29.81
C LYS A 35 -41.60 -7.36 28.95
N SER A 36 -40.69 -6.53 28.44
CA SER A 36 -40.91 -5.72 27.24
C SER A 36 -39.66 -5.82 26.36
N SER A 37 -39.85 -6.34 25.16
CA SER A 37 -38.92 -6.27 24.03
C SER A 37 -38.60 -4.82 23.72
N GLY A 38 -37.39 -4.38 24.04
CA GLY A 38 -36.83 -3.12 23.60
C GLY A 38 -35.79 -3.40 22.54
N ASP A 39 -36.14 -3.14 21.29
CA ASP A 39 -35.19 -2.90 20.21
C ASP A 39 -34.42 -1.63 20.56
N SER A 40 -33.28 -1.82 21.24
CA SER A 40 -32.34 -0.75 21.50
C SER A 40 -31.32 -0.79 20.38
N THR A 41 -31.57 -0.03 19.31
CA THR A 41 -30.48 0.56 18.53
C THR A 41 -29.67 1.42 19.47
N ALA A 42 -28.71 0.79 20.16
CA ALA A 42 -27.64 1.48 20.82
C ALA A 42 -26.87 2.21 19.72
N THR A 43 -27.08 3.51 19.61
CA THR A 43 -26.12 4.39 18.98
C THR A 43 -24.83 4.23 19.78
N GLU A 44 -23.94 3.38 19.30
CA GLU A 44 -22.58 3.29 19.83
C GLU A 44 -22.01 4.71 19.82
N LYS A 45 -21.64 5.18 21.01
CA LYS A 45 -20.78 6.34 21.16
C LYS A 45 -19.56 6.07 20.26
N PRO A 46 -19.11 7.01 19.41
CA PRO A 46 -17.89 6.83 18.65
C PRO A 46 -16.81 6.34 19.61
N ALA A 47 -16.18 5.21 19.28
CA ALA A 47 -15.03 4.75 20.04
C ALA A 47 -14.05 5.92 20.16
N GLU A 48 -13.52 6.15 21.35
CA GLU A 48 -12.54 7.20 21.55
C GLU A 48 -11.31 6.85 20.70
N GLU A 49 -11.12 7.58 19.60
CA GLU A 49 -10.02 7.35 18.68
C GLU A 49 -8.67 7.68 19.34
N GLY A 50 -7.65 6.92 18.97
CA GLY A 50 -6.28 7.17 19.40
C GLY A 50 -5.73 8.51 18.88
N LYS A 51 -4.59 8.91 19.43
CA LYS A 51 -3.77 10.05 19.00
C LYS A 51 -2.43 9.63 18.40
N VAL A 52 -2.18 8.33 18.22
CA VAL A 52 -1.00 7.80 17.55
C VAL A 52 -1.40 7.16 16.23
N LEU A 53 -0.77 7.59 15.14
CA LEU A 53 -0.83 6.99 13.82
C LEU A 53 0.42 6.11 13.64
N ASN A 54 0.27 4.79 13.75
CA ASN A 54 1.37 3.85 13.57
C ASN A 54 1.49 3.41 12.11
N ILE A 55 2.68 3.58 11.54
CA ILE A 55 2.98 3.25 10.15
C ILE A 55 4.13 2.24 10.09
N GLU A 56 3.82 1.02 9.64
CA GLU A 56 4.81 -0.05 9.42
C GLU A 56 5.49 0.12 8.06
N CYS A 57 6.82 0.24 8.04
CA CYS A 57 7.65 0.42 6.84
C CYS A 57 8.86 -0.52 6.84
N TRP A 58 9.39 -0.86 5.66
CA TRP A 58 10.63 -1.64 5.57
C TRP A 58 11.91 -0.79 5.52
N ASN A 59 11.79 0.50 5.24
CA ASN A 59 12.88 1.47 5.19
C ASN A 59 12.33 2.89 5.43
N GLU A 60 13.17 3.90 5.23
CA GLU A 60 12.82 5.31 5.43
C GLU A 60 12.22 6.00 4.20
N GLU A 61 12.04 5.32 3.06
CA GLU A 61 11.66 6.00 1.82
C GLU A 61 10.28 6.63 1.91
N PHE A 62 9.28 5.89 2.38
CA PHE A 62 7.93 6.45 2.54
C PHE A 62 7.88 7.54 3.62
N LYS A 63 8.61 7.34 4.73
CA LYS A 63 8.81 8.39 5.75
C LYS A 63 9.35 9.68 5.09
N SER A 64 10.40 9.57 4.29
CA SER A 64 11.00 10.73 3.61
C SER A 64 10.01 11.44 2.68
N ARG A 65 9.15 10.70 1.96
CA ARG A 65 8.11 11.29 1.10
C ARG A 65 7.10 12.09 1.91
N ILE A 66 6.66 11.58 3.06
CA ILE A 66 5.75 12.32 3.94
C ILE A 66 6.45 13.54 4.52
N THR A 67 7.70 13.42 4.98
CA THR A 67 8.48 14.56 5.48
C THR A 67 8.63 15.67 4.44
N ASP A 68 8.94 15.32 3.19
CA ASP A 68 9.25 16.29 2.13
C ASP A 68 8.00 16.89 1.48
N HIS A 69 6.88 16.18 1.49
CA HIS A 69 5.74 16.51 0.62
C HIS A 69 4.38 16.59 1.32
N TYR A 70 4.21 16.02 2.52
CA TYR A 70 2.90 16.06 3.19
C TYR A 70 2.72 17.40 3.94
N PRO A 71 1.75 18.25 3.55
CA PRO A 71 1.57 19.54 4.20
C PRO A 71 1.19 19.36 5.68
N GLY A 72 1.96 19.99 6.57
CA GLY A 72 1.68 20.00 8.00
C GLY A 72 2.32 18.84 8.79
N TYR A 73 3.04 17.93 8.13
CA TYR A 73 3.90 16.99 8.84
C TYR A 73 5.08 17.73 9.50
N GLN A 74 5.39 17.39 10.75
CA GLN A 74 6.51 17.94 11.51
C GLN A 74 7.30 16.78 12.12
N GLU A 75 8.57 16.64 11.76
CA GLU A 75 9.44 15.67 12.41
C GLU A 75 9.73 16.10 13.86
N THR A 76 9.56 15.17 14.80
CA THR A 76 9.78 15.41 16.24
C THR A 76 10.82 14.48 16.85
N GLY A 77 11.37 13.55 16.07
CA GLY A 77 12.46 12.64 16.43
C GLY A 77 12.70 11.61 15.33
N ASP A 78 13.67 10.71 15.53
CA ASP A 78 14.18 9.81 14.47
C ASP A 78 13.08 8.98 13.79
N ASN A 79 12.10 8.48 14.54
CA ASN A 79 10.98 7.70 14.01
C ASN A 79 9.63 8.24 14.49
N THR A 80 9.57 9.55 14.75
CA THR A 80 8.33 10.18 15.21
C THR A 80 8.13 11.57 14.60
N GLY A 81 6.87 11.88 14.31
CA GLY A 81 6.46 13.20 13.86
C GLY A 81 5.07 13.55 14.33
N LYS A 82 4.53 14.64 13.80
CA LYS A 82 3.16 15.08 14.07
C LYS A 82 2.46 15.59 12.83
N ILE A 83 1.15 15.36 12.78
CA ILE A 83 0.22 16.01 11.86
C ILE A 83 -0.88 16.60 12.74
N GLY A 84 -0.82 17.91 12.99
CA GLY A 84 -1.72 18.54 13.97
C GLY A 84 -1.50 18.00 15.39
N ASP A 85 -2.55 17.46 16.00
CA ASP A 85 -2.52 16.85 17.34
C ASP A 85 -2.23 15.34 17.33
N VAL A 86 -2.13 14.72 16.14
CA VAL A 86 -1.80 13.30 15.97
C VAL A 86 -0.28 13.12 15.97
N THR A 87 0.20 12.18 16.77
CA THR A 87 1.58 11.69 16.73
C THR A 87 1.71 10.65 15.64
N VAL A 88 2.65 10.82 14.72
CA VAL A 88 3.00 9.81 13.74
C VAL A 88 4.16 9.00 14.31
N ASN A 89 4.00 7.67 14.35
CA ASN A 89 5.01 6.73 14.80
C ASN A 89 5.42 5.83 13.62
N TRP A 90 6.70 5.87 13.26
CA TRP A 90 7.26 5.08 12.18
C TRP A 90 7.88 3.80 12.74
N ILE A 91 7.35 2.66 12.36
CA ILE A 91 7.86 1.35 12.78
C ILE A 91 8.64 0.79 11.59
N ILE A 92 9.97 0.78 11.69
CA ILE A 92 10.84 0.38 10.59
C ILE A 92 11.44 -1.00 10.87
N THR A 93 11.02 -1.99 10.10
CA THR A 93 11.59 -3.35 10.14
C THR A 93 12.24 -3.68 8.80
N PRO A 94 13.58 -3.74 8.68
CA PRO A 94 14.26 -4.07 7.42
C PRO A 94 13.76 -5.37 6.79
N SER A 95 13.71 -5.42 5.46
CA SER A 95 13.18 -6.58 4.70
C SER A 95 14.13 -7.76 4.59
N ASP A 96 15.36 -7.67 5.10
CA ASP A 96 16.36 -8.73 5.05
C ASP A 96 15.77 -10.06 5.55
N ASP A 97 16.02 -11.15 4.80
CA ASP A 97 15.52 -12.49 5.11
C ASP A 97 13.99 -12.58 5.34
N ASN A 98 13.21 -11.75 4.64
CA ASN A 98 11.75 -11.60 4.78
C ASN A 98 11.29 -11.07 6.15
N ALA A 99 12.16 -10.43 6.92
CA ALA A 99 11.84 -9.99 8.28
C ALA A 99 10.64 -9.03 8.35
N TYR A 100 10.50 -8.11 7.39
CA TYR A 100 9.35 -7.21 7.33
C TYR A 100 8.02 -7.95 7.16
N GLN A 101 7.91 -8.85 6.17
CA GLN A 101 6.70 -9.63 5.96
C GLN A 101 6.37 -10.50 7.18
N ASN A 102 7.39 -11.12 7.80
CA ASN A 102 7.23 -11.90 9.03
C ASN A 102 6.74 -11.03 10.20
N ASN A 103 7.15 -9.75 10.28
CA ASN A 103 6.62 -8.82 11.27
C ASN A 103 5.14 -8.54 11.02
N LEU A 104 4.75 -8.18 9.79
CA LEU A 104 3.35 -7.96 9.42
C LEU A 104 2.46 -9.16 9.75
N ASP A 105 2.92 -10.37 9.42
CA ASP A 105 2.22 -11.62 9.72
C ASP A 105 1.99 -11.85 11.21
N LYS A 106 2.86 -11.29 12.06
CA LYS A 106 2.75 -11.39 13.51
C LYS A 106 1.84 -10.30 14.08
N VAL A 107 1.93 -9.06 13.59
CA VAL A 107 1.26 -7.91 14.23
C VAL A 107 -0.14 -7.64 13.71
N LEU A 108 -0.41 -7.93 12.43
CA LEU A 108 -1.69 -7.62 11.79
C LEU A 108 -2.87 -8.50 12.26
N PRO A 109 -2.72 -9.81 12.53
CA PRO A 109 -3.87 -10.66 12.88
C PRO A 109 -4.64 -10.21 14.13
N ASP A 110 -3.95 -9.69 15.14
CA ASP A 110 -4.56 -9.24 16.40
C ASP A 110 -4.79 -7.71 16.46
N ASN A 111 -4.55 -7.00 15.35
CA ASN A 111 -4.60 -5.54 15.30
C ASN A 111 -5.98 -4.97 15.68
N ALA A 112 -7.07 -5.67 15.32
CA ALA A 112 -8.43 -5.28 15.69
C ALA A 112 -8.64 -5.25 17.22
N ASN A 113 -7.89 -6.06 17.96
CA ASN A 113 -7.98 -6.16 19.43
C ASN A 113 -6.96 -5.26 20.17
N ALA A 114 -6.01 -4.66 19.46
CA ALA A 114 -5.04 -3.74 20.06
C ALA A 114 -5.71 -2.47 20.61
N SER A 115 -5.07 -1.84 21.60
CA SER A 115 -5.52 -0.56 22.14
C SER A 115 -5.46 0.53 21.06
N ALA A 116 -6.25 1.59 21.18
CA ALA A 116 -6.42 2.57 20.11
C ALA A 116 -5.08 3.19 19.61
N ASP A 117 -4.15 3.47 20.53
CA ASP A 117 -2.82 4.02 20.20
C ASP A 117 -1.77 2.96 19.80
N ASP A 118 -2.08 1.67 19.96
CA ASP A 118 -1.20 0.55 19.61
C ASP A 118 -1.59 -0.11 18.27
N LYS A 119 -2.70 0.32 17.65
CA LYS A 119 -3.14 -0.23 16.35
C LYS A 119 -2.15 0.15 15.26
N VAL A 120 -1.85 -0.77 14.37
CA VAL A 120 -1.26 -0.48 13.06
C VAL A 120 -2.34 0.16 12.19
N ASP A 121 -2.13 1.41 11.80
CA ASP A 121 -3.10 2.16 10.99
C ASP A 121 -2.77 2.08 9.50
N ILE A 122 -1.48 2.12 9.18
CA ILE A 122 -0.96 1.99 7.82
C ILE A 122 0.19 1.00 7.85
N PHE A 123 0.23 0.11 6.87
CA PHE A 123 1.41 -0.71 6.61
C PHE A 123 1.66 -0.73 5.11
N LEU A 124 2.94 -0.78 4.75
CA LEU A 124 3.33 -0.94 3.37
C LEU A 124 3.34 -2.43 3.02
N MET A 125 3.16 -2.75 1.75
CA MET A 125 3.30 -4.12 1.26
C MET A 125 3.95 -4.14 -0.11
N GLU A 126 4.72 -5.18 -0.37
CA GLU A 126 5.28 -5.45 -1.71
C GLU A 126 4.27 -6.17 -2.58
N ALA A 127 4.37 -5.95 -3.90
CA ALA A 127 3.53 -6.60 -4.90
C ALA A 127 3.53 -8.15 -4.78
N ASP A 128 4.68 -8.73 -4.39
CA ASP A 128 4.87 -10.19 -4.28
C ASP A 128 3.94 -10.86 -3.25
N TYR A 129 3.50 -10.11 -2.24
CA TYR A 129 2.65 -10.62 -1.18
C TYR A 129 1.41 -9.76 -0.93
N ALA A 130 1.15 -8.74 -1.76
CA ALA A 130 -0.03 -7.89 -1.62
C ALA A 130 -1.33 -8.68 -1.60
N LEU A 131 -1.46 -9.67 -2.50
CA LEU A 131 -2.63 -10.56 -2.59
C LEU A 131 -2.95 -11.29 -1.28
N LYS A 132 -1.93 -11.58 -0.45
CA LYS A 132 -2.13 -12.21 0.87
C LYS A 132 -2.93 -11.30 1.80
N TYR A 133 -2.61 -10.01 1.82
CA TYR A 133 -3.19 -9.05 2.75
C TYR A 133 -4.53 -8.50 2.26
N VAL A 134 -4.66 -8.17 0.97
CA VAL A 134 -5.93 -7.64 0.43
C VAL A 134 -7.05 -8.68 0.42
N ASN A 135 -6.71 -9.97 0.30
CA ASN A 135 -7.70 -11.06 0.43
C ASN A 135 -7.95 -11.50 1.88
N SER A 136 -7.42 -10.78 2.87
CA SER A 136 -7.67 -11.04 4.29
C SER A 136 -8.46 -9.90 4.94
N ASP A 137 -8.83 -10.10 6.20
CA ASP A 137 -9.60 -9.13 6.99
C ASP A 137 -8.71 -8.06 7.65
N VAL A 138 -7.38 -8.09 7.44
CA VAL A 138 -6.45 -7.11 8.02
C VAL A 138 -6.39 -5.80 7.22
N THR A 139 -7.12 -5.72 6.10
CA THR A 139 -7.22 -4.55 5.24
C THR A 139 -8.69 -4.22 4.97
N MET A 140 -8.97 -2.95 4.75
CA MET A 140 -10.32 -2.46 4.43
C MET A 140 -10.36 -1.81 3.05
N LYS A 141 -11.57 -1.60 2.51
CA LYS A 141 -11.73 -0.93 1.21
C LYS A 141 -11.32 0.53 1.35
N LEU A 142 -10.59 1.03 0.37
CA LEU A 142 -10.27 2.45 0.32
C LEU A 142 -11.51 3.34 0.22
N SER A 143 -12.58 2.84 -0.40
CA SER A 143 -13.89 3.51 -0.47
C SER A 143 -14.52 3.76 0.90
N ASP A 144 -14.24 2.89 1.88
CA ASP A 144 -14.77 3.04 3.25
C ASP A 144 -14.06 4.17 4.00
N LEU A 145 -12.86 4.54 3.54
CA LEU A 145 -12.11 5.72 3.99
C LEU A 145 -12.44 6.98 3.15
N GLY A 146 -13.36 6.87 2.19
CA GLY A 146 -13.74 7.96 1.29
C GLY A 146 -12.77 8.18 0.12
N ILE A 147 -11.81 7.27 -0.10
CA ILE A 147 -10.91 7.31 -1.26
C ILE A 147 -11.60 6.57 -2.41
N THR A 148 -11.79 7.26 -3.53
CA THR A 148 -12.56 6.79 -4.68
C THR A 148 -11.69 6.51 -5.90
N ASP A 149 -12.26 5.91 -6.93
CA ASP A 149 -11.57 5.70 -8.21
C ASP A 149 -11.10 7.03 -8.83
N ASP A 150 -11.81 8.14 -8.59
CA ASP A 150 -11.41 9.47 -9.07
C ASP A 150 -10.11 9.95 -8.41
N ASP A 151 -9.90 9.63 -7.12
CA ASP A 151 -8.66 9.96 -6.40
C ASP A 151 -7.46 9.13 -6.89
N LEU A 152 -7.74 7.98 -7.52
CA LEU A 152 -6.74 7.04 -8.04
C LEU A 152 -6.63 7.08 -9.57
N ALA A 153 -7.34 7.99 -10.24
CA ALA A 153 -7.46 8.02 -11.70
C ALA A 153 -6.13 8.19 -12.43
N ASP A 154 -5.17 8.89 -11.81
CA ASP A 154 -3.83 9.15 -12.34
C ASP A 154 -2.83 8.00 -12.05
N GLN A 155 -3.24 6.95 -11.32
CA GLN A 155 -2.40 5.78 -11.10
C GLN A 155 -2.41 4.82 -12.29
N PHE A 156 -1.27 4.18 -12.54
CA PHE A 156 -1.18 3.09 -13.51
C PHE A 156 -2.14 1.95 -13.14
N ASP A 157 -2.77 1.34 -14.14
CA ASP A 157 -3.76 0.28 -13.88
C ASP A 157 -3.18 -0.90 -13.13
N TYR A 158 -1.95 -1.32 -13.46
CA TYR A 158 -1.30 -2.45 -12.79
C TYR A 158 -1.08 -2.20 -11.28
N THR A 159 -0.90 -0.94 -10.85
CA THR A 159 -0.74 -0.64 -9.41
C THR A 159 -2.06 -0.70 -8.66
N LYS A 160 -3.18 -0.47 -9.35
CA LYS A 160 -4.53 -0.65 -8.80
C LYS A 160 -4.93 -2.13 -8.81
N ASP A 161 -4.54 -2.89 -9.83
CA ASP A 161 -4.91 -4.30 -9.97
C ASP A 161 -4.28 -5.19 -8.90
N ILE A 162 -3.02 -4.98 -8.56
CA ILE A 162 -2.30 -5.82 -7.58
C ILE A 162 -2.85 -5.70 -6.14
N VAL A 163 -3.58 -4.63 -5.85
CA VAL A 163 -4.18 -4.33 -4.54
C VAL A 163 -5.71 -4.53 -4.51
N LYS A 164 -6.27 -5.17 -5.55
CA LYS A 164 -7.66 -5.63 -5.54
C LYS A 164 -7.78 -6.97 -4.82
N ASP A 165 -8.80 -7.09 -3.99
CA ASP A 165 -9.21 -8.39 -3.47
C ASP A 165 -9.94 -9.22 -4.55
N SER A 166 -10.26 -10.47 -4.20
CA SER A 166 -10.96 -11.42 -5.07
C SER A 166 -12.39 -11.00 -5.43
N ASP A 167 -12.99 -10.07 -4.68
CA ASP A 167 -14.29 -9.46 -4.98
C ASP A 167 -14.14 -8.19 -5.86
N GLY A 168 -12.92 -7.78 -6.17
CA GLY A 168 -12.59 -6.62 -7.01
C GLY A 168 -12.50 -5.29 -6.26
N ASN A 169 -12.54 -5.29 -4.93
CA ASN A 169 -12.42 -4.06 -4.13
C ASN A 169 -10.95 -3.62 -4.02
N ILE A 170 -10.69 -2.32 -4.23
CA ILE A 170 -9.37 -1.73 -4.00
C ILE A 170 -9.14 -1.55 -2.50
N LYS A 171 -8.15 -2.26 -1.95
CA LYS A 171 -7.81 -2.26 -0.51
C LYS A 171 -6.43 -1.69 -0.19
N GLY A 172 -5.78 -1.10 -1.17
CA GLY A 172 -4.49 -0.44 -1.05
C GLY A 172 -4.28 0.58 -2.16
N SER A 173 -3.28 1.42 -2.02
CA SER A 173 -2.89 2.42 -3.01
C SER A 173 -1.37 2.45 -3.11
N SER A 174 -0.85 2.61 -4.33
CA SER A 174 0.59 2.66 -4.53
C SER A 174 1.13 4.09 -4.48
N TRP A 175 2.14 4.31 -3.64
CA TRP A 175 2.88 5.57 -3.60
C TRP A 175 4.08 5.60 -4.55
N GLN A 176 4.41 4.45 -5.15
CA GLN A 176 5.51 4.29 -6.09
C GLN A 176 5.14 3.40 -7.29
N ALA A 177 5.80 3.65 -8.42
CA ALA A 177 5.72 2.80 -9.61
C ALA A 177 7.15 2.37 -9.98
N CYS A 178 7.51 1.13 -9.67
CA CYS A 178 8.86 0.61 -9.90
C CYS A 178 9.00 0.05 -11.33
N SER A 179 9.09 0.94 -12.32
CA SER A 179 9.39 0.53 -13.70
C SER A 179 10.79 -0.08 -13.82
N ALA A 180 10.92 -1.17 -14.54
CA ALA A 180 12.22 -1.78 -14.81
C ALA A 180 12.98 -1.04 -15.91
N GLY A 181 14.31 -0.99 -15.80
CA GLY A 181 15.22 -0.49 -16.83
C GLY A 181 16.51 -1.30 -16.85
N MET A 182 17.13 -1.42 -18.02
CA MET A 182 18.43 -2.07 -18.14
C MET A 182 19.53 -1.07 -17.78
N ILE A 183 20.18 -1.26 -16.64
CA ILE A 183 21.39 -0.53 -16.27
C ILE A 183 22.59 -1.30 -16.81
N TYR A 184 23.48 -0.62 -17.54
CA TYR A 184 24.64 -1.25 -18.15
C TYR A 184 25.95 -0.55 -17.81
N ASN A 185 27.03 -1.33 -17.76
CA ASN A 185 28.38 -0.80 -17.65
C ASN A 185 28.84 -0.25 -19.00
N ARG A 186 29.11 1.05 -19.08
CA ARG A 186 29.50 1.74 -20.33
C ARG A 186 30.79 1.18 -20.95
N GLN A 187 31.76 0.77 -20.14
CA GLN A 187 33.01 0.18 -20.65
C GLN A 187 32.73 -1.19 -21.28
N ALA A 188 31.97 -2.04 -20.61
CA ALA A 188 31.56 -3.32 -21.17
C ALA A 188 30.73 -3.15 -22.45
N ALA A 189 29.87 -2.13 -22.54
CA ALA A 189 29.12 -1.82 -23.76
C ALA A 189 30.05 -1.42 -24.92
N LYS A 190 31.05 -0.56 -24.70
CA LYS A 190 32.08 -0.26 -25.73
C LYS A 190 32.82 -1.50 -26.17
N ASP A 191 33.21 -2.34 -25.21
CA ASP A 191 33.96 -3.54 -25.52
C ASP A 191 33.10 -4.54 -26.30
N VAL A 192 31.81 -4.70 -25.98
CA VAL A 192 30.92 -5.69 -26.61
C VAL A 192 30.28 -5.19 -27.91
N LEU A 193 29.77 -3.96 -27.91
CA LEU A 193 28.95 -3.38 -28.97
C LEU A 193 29.69 -2.31 -29.79
N GLY A 194 30.87 -1.86 -29.34
CA GLY A 194 31.59 -0.74 -29.96
C GLY A 194 31.01 0.63 -29.62
N THR A 195 30.01 0.70 -28.75
CA THR A 195 29.34 1.93 -28.33
C THR A 195 28.77 1.81 -26.92
N ASP A 196 28.70 2.93 -26.20
CA ASP A 196 28.01 3.08 -24.91
C ASP A 196 26.88 4.10 -24.96
N ASP A 197 26.49 4.49 -26.17
CA ASP A 197 25.36 5.39 -26.41
C ASP A 197 24.05 4.70 -26.01
N PRO A 198 23.23 5.29 -25.11
CA PRO A 198 22.03 4.63 -24.58
C PRO A 198 21.04 4.19 -25.66
N ASP A 199 20.81 5.02 -26.69
CA ASP A 199 19.84 4.71 -27.74
C ASP A 199 20.31 3.52 -28.58
N LYS A 200 21.61 3.47 -28.91
CA LYS A 200 22.19 2.33 -29.63
C LYS A 200 22.25 1.06 -28.80
N VAL A 201 22.52 1.18 -27.50
CA VAL A 201 22.49 0.03 -26.59
C VAL A 201 21.06 -0.51 -26.51
N GLN A 202 20.06 0.36 -26.34
CA GLN A 202 18.64 -0.01 -26.32
C GLN A 202 18.21 -0.67 -27.64
N GLU A 203 18.62 -0.14 -28.80
CA GLU A 203 18.36 -0.76 -30.10
C GLU A 203 18.97 -2.17 -30.19
N ALA A 204 20.18 -2.35 -29.67
CA ALA A 204 20.90 -3.62 -29.68
C ALA A 204 20.30 -4.69 -28.74
N VAL A 205 19.42 -4.32 -27.81
CA VAL A 205 18.71 -5.24 -26.90
C VAL A 205 17.18 -5.08 -26.97
N SER A 206 16.67 -4.57 -28.09
CA SER A 206 15.26 -4.18 -28.24
C SER A 206 14.25 -5.33 -28.23
N ASP A 207 14.73 -6.57 -28.31
CA ASP A 207 13.94 -7.79 -28.19
C ASP A 207 14.82 -8.92 -27.63
N TRP A 208 14.19 -10.04 -27.24
CA TRP A 208 14.89 -11.17 -26.62
C TRP A 208 15.90 -11.85 -27.56
N SER A 209 15.66 -11.88 -28.87
CA SER A 209 16.62 -12.46 -29.82
C SER A 209 17.90 -11.62 -29.89
N LYS A 210 17.75 -10.29 -29.99
CA LYS A 210 18.87 -9.36 -29.94
C LYS A 210 19.57 -9.37 -28.59
N PHE A 211 18.80 -9.43 -27.50
CA PHE A 211 19.33 -9.57 -26.15
C PHE A 211 20.24 -10.80 -26.05
N ASP A 212 19.81 -11.96 -26.57
CA ASP A 212 20.59 -13.21 -26.58
C ASP A 212 21.84 -13.14 -27.48
N GLU A 213 21.74 -12.44 -28.61
CA GLU A 213 22.91 -12.15 -29.45
C GLU A 213 23.94 -11.30 -28.69
N VAL A 214 23.50 -10.24 -28.01
CA VAL A 214 24.39 -9.40 -27.19
C VAL A 214 24.93 -10.17 -26.00
N ALA A 215 24.12 -11.02 -25.37
CA ALA A 215 24.55 -11.91 -24.29
C ALA A 215 25.69 -12.84 -24.76
N SER A 216 25.56 -13.40 -25.96
CA SER A 216 26.58 -14.25 -26.57
C SER A 216 27.88 -13.49 -26.87
N LYS A 217 27.77 -12.27 -27.42
CA LYS A 217 28.93 -11.37 -27.64
C LYS A 217 29.60 -11.01 -26.31
N ALA A 218 28.82 -10.63 -25.31
CA ALA A 218 29.28 -10.31 -23.95
C ALA A 218 30.05 -11.49 -23.34
N LYS A 219 29.47 -12.69 -23.41
CA LYS A 219 30.08 -13.93 -22.89
C LYS A 219 31.42 -14.23 -23.54
N SER A 220 31.55 -14.07 -24.85
CA SER A 220 32.82 -14.27 -25.56
C SER A 220 33.93 -13.31 -25.14
N LYS A 221 33.58 -12.18 -24.52
CA LYS A 221 34.51 -11.18 -23.96
C LYS A 221 34.64 -11.25 -22.44
N GLY A 222 34.07 -12.27 -21.80
CA GLY A 222 34.15 -12.48 -20.36
C GLY A 222 33.12 -11.69 -19.53
N TYR A 223 32.13 -11.06 -20.16
CA TYR A 223 31.03 -10.38 -19.48
C TYR A 223 29.79 -11.27 -19.37
N LYS A 224 28.96 -10.99 -18.37
CA LYS A 224 27.59 -11.53 -18.27
C LYS A 224 26.61 -10.35 -18.40
N ILE A 225 25.58 -10.54 -19.21
CA ILE A 225 24.57 -9.49 -19.44
C ILE A 225 23.59 -9.35 -18.27
N THR A 226 23.38 -10.44 -17.52
CA THR A 226 22.65 -10.46 -16.25
C THR A 226 23.56 -10.88 -15.11
N SER A 227 23.28 -10.39 -13.91
CA SER A 227 23.94 -10.79 -12.66
C SER A 227 23.43 -12.14 -12.19
N THR A 228 22.12 -12.37 -12.31
CA THR A 228 21.43 -13.60 -11.92
C THR A 228 20.27 -13.91 -12.88
N VAL A 229 19.66 -15.09 -12.71
CA VAL A 229 18.41 -15.43 -13.41
C VAL A 229 17.22 -14.56 -12.97
N ASN A 230 17.31 -13.93 -11.79
CA ASN A 230 16.22 -13.11 -11.26
C ASN A 230 16.05 -11.79 -12.02
N ASP A 231 17.12 -11.32 -12.69
CA ASP A 231 17.13 -10.04 -13.42
C ASP A 231 16.11 -10.01 -14.56
N THR A 232 15.81 -11.17 -15.15
CA THR A 232 14.82 -11.30 -16.24
C THR A 232 13.52 -11.97 -15.78
N TYR A 233 13.54 -12.72 -14.67
CA TYR A 233 12.39 -13.49 -14.19
C TYR A 233 11.10 -12.66 -14.13
N ARG A 234 11.13 -11.45 -13.56
CA ARG A 234 9.93 -10.61 -13.42
C ARG A 234 9.34 -10.15 -14.75
N VAL A 235 10.19 -9.95 -15.77
CA VAL A 235 9.71 -9.58 -17.11
C VAL A 235 8.87 -10.71 -17.69
N TYR A 236 9.26 -11.95 -17.44
CA TYR A 236 8.51 -13.13 -17.86
C TYR A 236 7.29 -13.41 -16.98
N SER A 237 7.47 -13.47 -15.65
CA SER A 237 6.42 -13.85 -14.70
C SER A 237 5.25 -12.89 -14.68
N ASN A 238 5.49 -11.60 -14.91
CA ASN A 238 4.42 -10.59 -14.92
C ASN A 238 3.68 -10.51 -16.26
N ASN A 239 4.11 -11.26 -17.28
CA ASN A 239 3.48 -11.29 -18.60
C ASN A 239 2.81 -12.64 -18.91
N VAL A 240 2.65 -13.51 -17.90
CA VAL A 240 1.87 -14.75 -18.06
C VAL A 240 0.41 -14.44 -18.38
N SER A 241 -0.19 -15.26 -19.23
CA SER A 241 -1.56 -15.08 -19.73
C SER A 241 -2.64 -15.58 -18.76
N GLY A 242 -2.25 -16.30 -17.71
CA GLY A 242 -3.18 -16.83 -16.72
C GLY A 242 -2.49 -17.52 -15.53
N PRO A 243 -3.28 -17.99 -14.55
CA PRO A 243 -2.75 -18.67 -13.38
C PRO A 243 -2.12 -20.02 -13.74
N TRP A 244 -1.16 -20.46 -12.92
CA TRP A 244 -0.44 -21.72 -13.10
C TRP A 244 -1.34 -22.94 -12.91
N VAL A 245 -2.44 -22.82 -12.16
CA VAL A 245 -3.41 -23.90 -11.94
C VAL A 245 -4.74 -23.50 -12.57
N GLN A 246 -5.16 -24.26 -13.58
CA GLN A 246 -6.44 -24.10 -14.27
C GLN A 246 -7.10 -25.47 -14.33
N ASP A 247 -8.37 -25.57 -13.92
CA ASP A 247 -9.12 -26.83 -13.91
C ASP A 247 -8.37 -27.99 -13.22
N ASN A 248 -7.76 -27.71 -12.06
CA ASN A 248 -6.92 -28.65 -11.31
C ASN A 248 -5.74 -29.25 -12.10
N LYS A 249 -5.27 -28.56 -13.15
CA LYS A 249 -4.07 -28.93 -13.91
C LYS A 249 -3.06 -27.79 -13.87
N VAL A 250 -1.79 -28.17 -13.85
CA VAL A 250 -0.69 -27.20 -14.03
C VAL A 250 -0.63 -26.81 -15.51
N VAL A 251 -0.70 -25.51 -15.77
CA VAL A 251 -0.54 -24.90 -17.10
C VAL A 251 0.76 -24.10 -17.09
N LEU A 252 1.67 -24.44 -18.00
CA LEU A 252 2.92 -23.71 -18.20
C LEU A 252 2.71 -22.69 -19.31
N ASP A 253 2.80 -21.41 -18.94
CA ASP A 253 2.72 -20.31 -19.88
C ASP A 253 4.01 -20.25 -20.74
N PRO A 254 3.94 -19.93 -22.05
CA PRO A 254 5.13 -19.80 -22.89
C PRO A 254 6.16 -18.75 -22.42
N ASN A 255 5.76 -17.82 -21.54
CA ASN A 255 6.69 -16.87 -20.94
C ASN A 255 7.54 -17.50 -19.81
N ILE A 256 7.18 -18.66 -19.25
CA ILE A 256 7.89 -19.31 -18.12
C ILE A 256 8.82 -20.43 -18.59
#